data_AF-A0A0H5Q348-F1
#
_entry.id   AF-A0A0H5Q348-F1
#
_cell.length_a   1.000
_cell.length_b   1.000
_cell.length_c   1.000
_cell.angle_alpha   90.00
_cell.angle_beta   90.00
_cell.angle_gamma   90.00
#
_symmetry.space_group_name_H-M   'P 1'
#
loop_
_entity.id
_entity.type
_entity.pdbx_description
1 polymer ?
#
loop_
_entity_poly.entity_id
_entity_poly.type
_entity_poly.pdbx_seq_one_letter_code
_entity_poly.pdbx_strand_id
1 'polypeptide(L)'
;MNFMEIINKDANKNEAGRCLRCKNARCAQACPVHTDVPVLMGLYKESRLDEAADILFANNPFSAITSQICDWSKVCYGHCILNAKKMPVNWHSIEFEIAGEALFRTDWRTGRP
;
A
#
# COMPACT_ATOMS: atom_id res chain seq x y z
N MET A 1 -19.04 5.13 -4.19
CA MET A 1 -17.75 5.56 -3.62
C MET A 1 -17.60 7.03 -3.94
N ASN A 2 -17.50 7.88 -2.90
CA ASN A 2 -17.47 9.33 -3.08
C ASN A 2 -16.01 9.78 -3.18
N PHE A 3 -15.69 10.59 -4.18
CA PHE A 3 -14.31 11.01 -4.55
C PHE A 3 -13.56 11.72 -3.40
N MET A 4 -14.29 12.22 -2.39
CA MET A 4 -13.79 12.93 -1.21
C MET A 4 -13.19 12.04 -0.10
N GLU A 5 -13.41 10.71 -0.11
CA GLU A 5 -12.82 9.82 0.92
C GLU A 5 -11.39 9.34 0.57
N ILE A 6 -10.88 9.69 -0.61
CA ILE A 6 -9.64 9.15 -1.18
C ILE A 6 -8.37 9.73 -0.54
N ILE A 7 -8.43 10.87 0.16
CA ILE A 7 -7.24 11.52 0.74
C ILE A 7 -7.52 12.01 2.17
N ASN A 8 -7.96 11.13 3.07
CA ASN A 8 -7.90 11.43 4.50
C ASN A 8 -6.70 10.70 5.12
N LYS A 9 -5.60 11.41 5.33
CA LYS A 9 -4.37 10.85 5.92
C LYS A 9 -4.61 10.23 7.30
N ASP A 10 -5.53 10.79 8.08
CA ASP A 10 -5.90 10.21 9.38
C ASP A 10 -6.65 8.88 9.23
N ALA A 11 -7.41 8.71 8.14
CA ALA A 11 -8.05 7.45 7.82
C ALA A 11 -7.03 6.37 7.43
N ASN A 12 -6.01 6.71 6.64
CA ASN A 12 -4.97 5.75 6.23
C ASN A 12 -4.10 5.31 7.41
N LYS A 13 -3.77 6.19 8.37
CA LYS A 13 -3.09 5.79 9.62
C LYS A 13 -3.89 4.79 10.44
N ASN A 14 -5.20 5.02 10.59
CA ASN A 14 -6.09 4.10 11.29
C ASN A 14 -6.20 2.76 10.55
N GLU A 15 -6.27 2.79 9.22
CA GLU A 15 -6.33 1.60 8.38
C GLU A 15 -5.04 0.79 8.43
N ALA A 16 -3.88 1.45 8.44
CA ALA A 16 -2.59 0.80 8.68
C ALA A 16 -2.57 0.06 10.01
N GLY A 17 -3.19 0.64 11.05
CA GLY A 17 -3.36 0.04 12.36
C GLY A 17 -4.18 -1.27 12.39
N ARG A 18 -5.04 -1.50 11.40
CA ARG A 18 -5.83 -2.74 11.25
C ARG A 18 -5.03 -3.90 10.65
N CYS A 19 -3.89 -3.62 10.00
CA CYS A 19 -3.05 -4.67 9.44
C CYS A 19 -2.43 -5.54 10.55
N LEU A 20 -2.66 -6.85 10.44
CA LEU A 20 -2.14 -7.84 11.39
C LEU A 20 -0.65 -8.15 11.19
N ARG A 21 0.00 -7.59 10.15
CA ARG A 21 1.38 -7.90 9.75
C ARG A 21 1.63 -9.41 9.73
N CYS A 22 0.80 -10.12 8.97
CA CYS A 22 0.78 -11.58 8.95
C CYS A 22 2.14 -12.15 8.52
N LYS A 23 2.68 -13.11 9.28
CA LYS A 23 3.90 -13.84 8.90
C LYS A 23 3.74 -14.58 7.56
N ASN A 24 2.59 -15.23 7.37
CA ASN A 24 2.22 -15.89 6.11
C ASN A 24 1.21 -15.00 5.37
N ALA A 25 1.70 -13.95 4.72
CA ALA A 25 0.87 -12.93 4.12
C ALA A 25 0.25 -13.36 2.79
N ARG A 26 -1.00 -13.80 2.85
CA ARG A 26 -1.80 -14.16 1.66
C ARG A 26 -1.96 -13.00 0.67
N CYS A 27 -1.99 -11.76 1.16
CA CYS A 27 -2.04 -10.58 0.30
C CYS A 27 -0.78 -10.41 -0.55
N ALA A 28 0.41 -10.69 0.00
CA ALA A 28 1.67 -10.65 -0.74
C ALA A 28 1.78 -11.83 -1.73
N GLN A 29 1.33 -13.02 -1.32
CA GLN A 29 1.31 -14.20 -2.19
C GLN A 29 0.37 -14.03 -3.40
N ALA A 30 -0.77 -13.36 -3.21
CA ALA A 30 -1.74 -13.10 -4.28
C ALA A 30 -1.39 -11.89 -5.16
N CYS A 31 -0.46 -11.03 -4.74
CA CYS A 31 0.03 -9.92 -5.55
C CYS A 31 0.91 -10.46 -6.68
N PRO A 32 0.66 -10.12 -7.96
CA PRO A 32 1.45 -10.62 -9.09
C PRO A 32 2.95 -10.28 -9.03
N VAL A 33 3.29 -9.17 -8.35
CA VAL A 33 4.68 -8.71 -8.15
C VAL A 33 5.18 -8.94 -6.72
N HIS A 34 4.42 -9.70 -5.92
CA HIS A 34 4.79 -10.08 -4.56
C HIS A 34 5.13 -8.92 -3.61
N THR A 35 4.41 -7.79 -3.74
CA THR A 35 4.59 -6.65 -2.83
C THR A 35 4.36 -7.07 -1.37
N ASP A 36 5.36 -6.77 -0.53
CA ASP A 36 5.33 -7.08 0.90
C ASP A 36 4.47 -6.08 1.67
N VAL A 37 3.15 -6.26 1.54
CA VAL A 37 2.14 -5.45 2.22
C VAL A 37 2.38 -5.37 3.74
N PRO A 38 2.66 -6.48 4.49
CA PRO A 38 2.98 -6.39 5.91
C PRO A 38 4.12 -5.43 6.27
N VAL A 39 5.23 -5.49 5.53
CA VAL A 39 6.40 -4.62 5.78
C VAL A 39 6.05 -3.17 5.54
N LEU A 40 5.45 -2.88 4.38
CA LEU A 40 5.10 -1.52 3.99
C LEU A 40 4.05 -0.90 4.92
N MET A 41 3.05 -1.67 5.36
CA MET A 41 2.08 -1.23 6.37
C MET A 41 2.74 -0.93 7.73
N GLY A 42 3.79 -1.67 8.09
CA GLY A 42 4.60 -1.41 9.28
C GLY A 42 5.34 -0.09 9.19
N LEU A 43 6.09 0.12 8.11
CA LEU A 43 6.83 1.36 7.85
C LEU A 43 5.91 2.57 7.78
N TYR A 44 4.78 2.45 7.10
CA TYR A 44 3.77 3.50 7.03
C TYR A 44 3.24 3.86 8.44
N LYS A 45 2.91 2.86 9.26
CA LYS A 45 2.46 3.08 10.65
C LYS A 45 3.53 3.77 11.51
N GLU A 46 4.80 3.49 11.24
CA GLU A 46 5.96 4.12 11.90
C GLU A 46 6.32 5.49 11.31
N SER A 47 5.55 6.00 10.34
CA SER A 47 5.83 7.26 9.63
C SER A 47 7.18 7.26 8.88
N ARG A 48 7.68 6.08 8.50
CA ARG A 48 8.91 5.87 7.72
C ARG A 48 8.60 5.82 6.23
N LEU A 49 8.07 6.91 5.69
CA LEU A 49 7.53 6.96 4.32
C LEU A 49 8.60 6.86 3.23
N ASP A 50 9.77 7.46 3.45
CA ASP A 50 10.86 7.43 2.46
C ASP A 50 11.38 5.99 2.29
N GLU A 51 11.58 5.28 3.39
CA GLU A 51 11.99 3.87 3.35
C GLU A 51 10.89 2.96 2.78
N ALA A 52 9.62 3.25 3.09
CA ALA A 52 8.51 2.54 2.49
C ALA A 52 8.48 2.76 0.97
N ALA A 53 8.75 3.98 0.50
CA ALA A 53 8.82 4.31 -0.93
C ALA A 53 10.00 3.61 -1.61
N ASP A 54 11.19 3.63 -1.01
CA ASP A 54 12.37 2.93 -1.52
C ASP A 54 12.07 1.44 -1.75
N ILE A 55 11.49 0.76 -0.75
CA ILE A 55 11.13 -0.65 -0.85
C ILE A 55 10.00 -0.87 -1.87
N LEU A 56 8.98 -0.02 -1.84
CA LEU A 56 7.82 -0.13 -2.72
C LEU A 56 8.23 0.01 -4.19
N PHE A 57 8.97 1.05 -4.56
CA PHE A 57 9.39 1.28 -5.94
C PHE A 57 10.49 0.31 -6.41
N ALA A 58 11.34 -0.19 -5.50
CA ALA A 58 12.28 -1.26 -5.83
C ALA A 58 11.57 -2.57 -6.20
N ASN A 59 10.40 -2.85 -5.60
CA ASN A 59 9.59 -4.02 -5.91
C ASN A 59 8.62 -3.78 -7.08
N ASN A 60 7.92 -2.64 -7.07
CA ASN A 60 6.88 -2.28 -8.03
C ASN A 60 7.07 -0.82 -8.50
N PRO A 61 7.78 -0.59 -9.62
CA PRO A 61 8.01 0.75 -10.13
C PRO A 61 6.74 1.47 -10.62
N PHE A 62 5.62 0.74 -10.75
CA PHE A 62 4.34 1.27 -11.21
C PHE A 62 3.33 1.49 -10.07
N SER A 63 3.78 1.59 -8.81
CA SER A 63 2.87 1.69 -7.67
C SER A 63 1.89 2.88 -7.69
N ALA A 64 2.26 4.00 -8.31
CA ALA A 64 1.33 5.12 -8.52
C ALA A 64 0.14 4.78 -9.46
N ILE A 65 0.31 3.76 -10.29
CA ILE A 65 -0.67 3.26 -11.26
C ILE A 65 -1.40 2.04 -10.68
N THR A 66 -0.69 1.03 -10.18
CA THR A 66 -1.28 -0.22 -9.65
C THR A 66 -2.14 0.02 -8.41
N SER A 67 -1.83 1.05 -7.63
CA SER A 67 -2.67 1.51 -6.51
C SER A 67 -4.03 2.08 -6.93
N GLN A 68 -4.25 2.32 -8.23
CA GLN A 68 -5.52 2.81 -8.78
C GLN A 68 -6.21 1.84 -9.76
N ILE A 69 -5.45 0.98 -10.45
CA ILE A 69 -6.01 0.17 -11.55
C ILE A 69 -6.05 -1.34 -11.29
N CYS A 70 -5.35 -1.85 -10.28
CA CYS A 70 -5.37 -3.29 -10.01
C CYS A 70 -6.77 -3.73 -9.57
N ASP A 71 -7.18 -4.93 -10.00
CA ASP A 71 -8.39 -5.56 -9.48
C ASP A 71 -8.12 -6.15 -8.09
N TRP A 72 -8.01 -5.28 -7.07
CA TRP A 72 -7.61 -5.67 -5.71
C TRP A 72 -8.52 -6.74 -5.11
N SER A 73 -9.80 -6.75 -5.52
CA SER A 73 -10.80 -7.72 -5.10
C SER A 73 -10.39 -9.17 -5.43
N LYS A 74 -9.60 -9.36 -6.50
CA LYS A 74 -9.06 -10.67 -6.90
C LYS A 74 -7.65 -10.93 -6.40
N VAL A 75 -6.95 -9.94 -5.84
CA VAL A 75 -5.56 -10.06 -5.38
C VAL A 75 -5.42 -9.68 -3.91
N CYS A 76 -4.55 -8.74 -3.55
CA CYS A 76 -4.16 -8.38 -2.19
C CYS A 76 -5.35 -8.13 -1.24
N TYR A 77 -6.33 -7.33 -1.64
CA TYR A 77 -7.52 -7.02 -0.81
C TYR A 77 -8.42 -8.25 -0.63
N GLY A 78 -8.72 -8.97 -1.72
CA GLY A 78 -9.53 -10.20 -1.69
C GLY A 78 -8.91 -11.33 -0.87
N HIS A 79 -7.57 -11.40 -0.84
CA HIS A 79 -6.83 -12.43 -0.13
C HIS A 79 -6.38 -12.03 1.28
N CYS A 80 -6.69 -10.81 1.73
CA CYS A 80 -6.45 -10.40 3.10
C CYS A 80 -7.15 -11.36 4.07
N ILE A 81 -6.48 -11.82 5.14
CA ILE A 81 -7.08 -12.77 6.09
C ILE A 81 -8.34 -12.20 6.77
N LEU A 82 -8.40 -10.87 6.94
CA LEU A 82 -9.56 -10.18 7.49
C LEU A 82 -10.76 -10.14 6.53
N ASN A 83 -10.57 -10.51 5.25
CA ASN A 83 -11.68 -10.64 4.31
C ASN A 83 -12.67 -11.75 4.73
N ALA A 84 -12.23 -12.76 5.50
CA ALA A 84 -13.13 -13.74 6.11
C ALA A 84 -14.19 -13.11 7.03
N LYS A 85 -13.91 -11.92 7.57
CA LYS A 85 -14.84 -11.12 8.37
C LYS A 85 -15.46 -9.96 7.58
N LYS A 86 -15.31 -9.93 6.25
CA LYS A 86 -15.71 -8.82 5.37
C LYS A 86 -15.08 -7.47 5.76
N MET A 87 -13.90 -7.52 6.37
CA MET A 87 -13.16 -6.33 6.83
C MET A 87 -11.68 -6.38 6.40
N PRO A 88 -11.36 -6.64 5.12
CA PRO A 88 -9.98 -6.61 4.64
C PRO A 88 -9.34 -5.23 4.87
N VAL A 89 -8.00 -5.19 4.85
CA VAL A 89 -7.29 -3.90 4.89
C VAL A 89 -7.23 -3.26 3.52
N ASN A 90 -7.48 -1.96 3.45
CA ASN A 90 -7.38 -1.14 2.25
C ASN A 90 -5.92 -0.77 1.96
N TRP A 91 -5.14 -1.76 1.54
CA TRP A 91 -3.73 -1.57 1.15
C TRP A 91 -3.55 -0.56 0.01
N HIS A 92 -4.42 -0.58 -1.00
CA HIS A 92 -4.25 0.23 -2.21
C HIS A 92 -4.35 1.74 -1.94
N SER A 93 -5.16 2.16 -0.96
CA SER A 93 -5.20 3.56 -0.50
C SER A 93 -3.86 4.01 0.09
N ILE A 94 -3.18 3.14 0.84
CA ILE A 94 -1.87 3.42 1.44
C ILE A 94 -0.76 3.33 0.40
N GLU A 95 -0.83 2.37 -0.53
CA GLU A 95 0.07 2.29 -1.69
C GLU A 95 0.03 3.59 -2.51
N PHE A 96 -1.17 4.12 -2.75
CA PHE A 96 -1.35 5.38 -3.46
C PHE A 96 -0.71 6.55 -2.71
N GLU A 97 -0.88 6.62 -1.39
CA GLU A 97 -0.28 7.70 -0.57
C GLU A 97 1.25 7.62 -0.56
N ILE A 98 1.84 6.44 -0.31
CA ILE A 98 3.30 6.25 -0.33
C ILE A 98 3.86 6.63 -1.70
N ALA A 99 3.28 6.08 -2.77
CA ALA A 99 3.75 6.32 -4.13
C ALA A 99 3.59 7.79 -4.56
N GLY A 100 2.44 8.39 -4.24
CA GLY A 100 2.14 9.78 -4.55
C GLY A 100 3.10 10.73 -3.84
N GLU A 101 3.26 10.59 -2.52
CA GLU A 101 4.15 11.49 -1.77
C GLU A 101 5.62 11.36 -2.17
N ALA A 102 6.07 10.16 -2.52
CA ALA A 102 7.43 9.95 -3.05
C ALA A 102 7.62 10.72 -4.35
N LEU A 103 6.76 10.48 -5.36
CA LEU A 103 6.87 11.10 -6.69
C LEU A 103 6.82 12.64 -6.67
N PHE A 104 6.03 13.25 -5.76
CA PHE A 104 5.99 14.70 -5.63
C PHE A 104 7.21 15.29 -4.92
N ARG A 105 7.97 14.47 -4.17
CA ARG A 105 9.20 14.87 -3.48
C ARG A 105 10.46 14.52 -4.27
N THR A 106 10.39 13.55 -5.17
CA THR A 106 11.49 13.11 -6.03
C THR A 106 12.05 14.28 -6.86
N ASP A 107 13.35 14.53 -6.73
CA ASP A 107 14.09 15.27 -7.76
C ASP A 107 14.39 14.32 -8.91
N TRP A 108 13.62 14.46 -10.00
CA TRP A 108 13.75 13.66 -11.22
C TRP A 108 15.15 13.71 -11.86
N ARG A 109 16.01 14.65 -11.47
CA ARG A 109 17.42 14.72 -11.91
C ARG A 109 18.31 13.71 -11.20
N THR A 110 17.97 13.32 -9.97
CA THR A 110 18.76 12.41 -9.13
C THR A 110 18.29 10.96 -9.23
N GLY A 111 17.08 10.73 -9.76
CA GLY A 111 16.55 9.39 -10.01
C GLY A 111 16.19 8.60 -8.75
N ARG A 112 16.13 9.23 -7.58
CA ARG A 112 15.60 8.61 -6.35
C ARG A 112 14.09 8.86 -6.25
N PRO A 113 13.24 7.81 -6.21
CA PRO A 113 11.87 7.94 -5.73
C PRO A 113 11.81 8.59 -4.34
#